data_AF-A0A7S1QFA4-F1
#
_entry.id   AF-A0A7S1QFA4-F1
#
_cell.length_a   1.000
_cell.length_b   1.000
_cell.length_c   1.000
_cell.angle_alpha   90.00
_cell.angle_beta   90.00
_cell.angle_gamma   90.00
#
_symmetry.space_group_name_H-M   'P 1'
#
loop_
_entity.id
_entity.type
_entity.pdbx_description
1 polymer ?
#
loop_
_entity_poly.entity_id
_entity_poly.type
_entity_poly.pdbx_seq_one_letter_code
_entity_poly.pdbx_strand_id
1 'polypeptide(L)'
;AKPDGSAAPVAERDSIVVLSQVLPHAVNRGYASEHFTNRFVDKVNGTTVRSFEHFNALLEEACANAKGHADVADVTILLSNGSMNLTMALDAAPAAEADELVMRAYGIPA
;
A
#
# COMPACT_ATOMS: atom_id res chain seq x y z
N ALA A 1 17.53 35.84 12.71
CA ALA A 1 16.42 34.94 13.01
C ALA A 1 16.89 33.52 12.70
N LYS A 2 16.83 32.60 13.66
CA LYS A 2 17.05 31.16 13.41
C LYS A 2 15.73 30.61 12.83
N PRO A 3 15.74 29.78 11.79
CA PRO A 3 14.51 29.11 11.36
C PRO A 3 14.14 28.11 12.46
N ASP A 4 12.95 28.28 13.03
CA ASP A 4 12.35 27.30 13.94
C ASP A 4 12.15 26.00 13.16
N GLY A 5 12.99 25.02 13.48
CA GLY A 5 12.89 23.64 13.01
C GLY A 5 11.72 22.92 13.65
N SER A 6 10.51 23.47 13.51
CA SER A 6 9.28 22.77 13.84
C SER A 6 9.00 21.76 12.72
N ALA A 7 9.70 20.63 12.78
CA ALA A 7 9.20 19.42 12.16
C ALA A 7 7.87 19.13 12.86
N ALA A 8 6.76 19.25 12.14
CA ALA A 8 5.45 18.86 12.64
C ALA A 8 5.57 17.45 13.26
N PRO A 9 4.91 17.18 14.41
CA PRO A 9 5.01 15.89 15.05
C PRO A 9 4.63 14.82 14.03
N VAL A 10 5.58 13.93 13.71
CA VAL A 10 5.29 12.74 12.94
C VAL A 10 4.30 11.96 13.78
N ALA A 11 3.05 11.84 13.31
CA ALA A 11 2.00 11.13 14.04
C ALA A 11 2.56 9.79 14.54
N GLU A 12 2.56 9.57 15.85
CA GLU A 12 3.14 8.37 16.44
C GLU A 12 2.47 7.13 15.82
N ARG A 13 3.32 6.27 15.23
CA ARG A 13 2.92 4.97 14.69
C ARG A 13 2.98 3.95 15.81
N ASP A 14 1.92 3.18 15.97
CA ASP A 14 1.84 2.12 16.97
C ASP A 14 2.69 0.91 16.54
N SER A 15 2.77 0.66 15.22
CA SER A 15 3.69 -0.32 14.63
C SER A 15 4.10 0.07 13.20
N ILE A 16 5.21 -0.49 12.73
CA ILE A 16 5.68 -0.32 11.36
C ILE A 16 5.09 -1.43 10.49
N VAL A 17 4.46 -1.03 9.39
CA VAL A 17 3.97 -1.96 8.36
C VAL A 17 4.96 -1.97 7.21
N VAL A 18 5.32 -3.17 6.74
CA VAL A 18 6.30 -3.37 5.68
C VAL A 18 5.68 -4.20 4.57
N LEU A 19 5.79 -3.74 3.33
CA LEU A 19 5.62 -4.55 2.14
C LEU A 19 6.87 -5.44 2.00
N SER A 20 6.77 -6.69 2.41
CA SER A 20 7.89 -7.65 2.32
C SER A 20 8.18 -8.02 0.87
N GLN A 21 7.15 -8.39 0.13
CA GLN A 21 7.24 -8.86 -1.24
C GLN A 21 5.95 -8.58 -2.02
N VAL A 22 6.06 -8.59 -3.35
CA VAL A 22 4.92 -8.58 -4.27
C VAL A 22 4.96 -9.89 -5.04
N LEU A 23 3.91 -10.70 -4.92
CA LEU A 23 3.77 -11.93 -5.69
C LEU A 23 3.33 -11.59 -7.12
N PRO A 24 4.11 -11.95 -8.15
CA PRO A 24 3.80 -11.57 -9.53
C PRO A 24 2.40 -12.01 -9.97
N HIS A 25 1.59 -11.05 -10.43
CA HIS A 25 0.28 -11.28 -11.04
C HIS A 25 -0.02 -10.19 -12.09
N ALA A 26 -0.98 -10.43 -12.99
CA ALA A 26 -1.34 -9.46 -14.02
C ALA A 26 -1.77 -8.10 -13.45
N VAL A 27 -2.45 -8.12 -12.29
CA VAL A 27 -3.00 -6.93 -11.61
C VAL A 27 -1.96 -6.05 -10.93
N ASN A 28 -0.76 -6.57 -10.66
CA ASN A 28 0.33 -5.82 -10.01
C ASN A 28 1.57 -5.71 -10.91
N ARG A 29 1.35 -5.79 -12.23
CA ARG A 29 2.42 -5.69 -13.23
C ARG A 29 3.21 -4.40 -13.07
N GLY A 30 4.53 -4.51 -13.03
CA GLY A 30 5.44 -3.39 -12.80
C GLY A 30 5.80 -3.18 -11.33
N TYR A 31 5.06 -3.78 -10.39
CA TYR A 31 5.36 -3.70 -8.96
C TYR A 31 6.10 -4.92 -8.41
N ALA A 32 6.10 -6.03 -9.13
CA ALA A 32 6.88 -7.23 -8.81
C ALA A 32 8.38 -7.08 -9.15
N SER A 33 9.02 -6.03 -8.61
CA SER A 33 10.46 -5.80 -8.74
C SER A 33 11.11 -5.59 -7.37
N GLU A 34 12.42 -5.81 -7.27
CA GLU A 34 13.18 -5.59 -6.03
C GLU A 34 13.01 -4.17 -5.46
N HIS A 35 12.73 -3.19 -6.33
CA HIS A 35 12.49 -1.81 -5.90
C HIS A 35 11.31 -1.66 -4.93
N PHE A 36 10.29 -2.52 -5.02
CA PHE A 36 9.09 -2.47 -4.17
C PHE A 36 9.18 -3.38 -2.94
N THR A 37 10.20 -4.22 -2.84
CA THR A 37 10.38 -5.14 -1.70
C THR A 37 10.97 -4.44 -0.48
N ASN A 38 10.64 -4.93 0.72
CA ASN A 38 11.09 -4.43 2.02
C ASN A 38 10.89 -2.91 2.20
N ARG A 39 9.71 -2.41 1.83
CA ARG A 39 9.35 -0.99 1.93
C ARG A 39 8.38 -0.74 3.07
N PHE A 40 8.55 0.36 3.79
CA PHE A 40 7.54 0.85 4.73
C PHE A 40 6.28 1.26 3.98
N VAL A 41 5.13 0.84 4.49
CA VAL A 41 3.84 1.35 4.04
C VAL A 41 3.57 2.63 4.81
N ASP A 42 3.66 3.78 4.13
CA ASP A 42 3.50 5.09 4.77
C ASP A 42 2.07 5.60 4.71
N LYS A 43 1.43 5.51 3.54
CA LYS A 43 0.08 6.03 3.33
C LYS A 43 -0.75 5.13 2.44
N VAL A 44 -2.06 5.13 2.66
CA VAL A 44 -3.07 4.60 1.73
C VAL A 44 -4.01 5.74 1.39
N ASN A 45 -4.20 6.04 0.11
CA ASN A 45 -5.03 7.14 -0.39
C ASN A 45 -4.79 8.49 0.30
N GLY A 46 -3.52 8.76 0.66
CA GLY A 46 -3.10 9.98 1.34
C GLY A 46 -3.17 9.94 2.87
N THR A 47 -3.83 8.93 3.46
CA THR A 47 -3.95 8.74 4.92
C THR A 47 -2.76 7.98 5.47
N THR A 48 -2.16 8.49 6.55
CA THR A 48 -0.97 7.87 7.19
C THR A 48 -1.33 6.56 7.88
N VAL A 49 -0.59 5.49 7.56
CA VAL A 49 -0.72 4.19 8.21
C VAL A 49 -0.09 4.23 9.60
N ARG A 50 -0.80 3.67 10.59
CA ARG A 50 -0.40 3.69 12.02
C ARG A 50 -0.10 2.30 12.58
N SER A 51 -0.72 1.27 12.02
CA SER A 51 -0.56 -0.13 12.41
C SER A 51 -1.02 -1.05 11.27
N PHE A 52 -0.77 -2.36 11.39
CA PHE A 52 -1.26 -3.34 10.43
C PHE A 52 -2.80 -3.42 10.39
N GLU A 53 -3.46 -3.34 11.56
CA GLU A 53 -4.92 -3.30 11.64
C GLU A 53 -5.50 -2.05 10.94
N HIS A 54 -4.89 -0.89 11.18
CA HIS A 54 -5.28 0.35 10.51
C HIS A 54 -5.05 0.28 8.99
N PHE A 55 -3.95 -0.36 8.56
CA PHE A 55 -3.69 -0.59 7.14
C PHE A 55 -4.80 -1.43 6.48
N ASN A 56 -5.23 -2.54 7.09
CA ASN A 56 -6.31 -3.37 6.57
C ASN A 56 -7.63 -2.60 6.48
N ALA A 57 -7.98 -1.83 7.52
CA ALA A 57 -9.19 -1.01 7.51
C ALA A 57 -9.19 0.03 6.37
N LEU A 58 -8.05 0.67 6.09
CA LEU A 58 -7.92 1.62 4.98
C LEU A 58 -8.06 0.94 3.61
N LEU A 59 -7.56 -0.29 3.46
CA LEU A 59 -7.75 -1.07 2.23
C LEU A 59 -9.22 -1.47 2.04
N GLU A 60 -9.87 -1.96 3.09
CA GLU A 60 -11.31 -2.30 3.06
C GLU A 60 -12.16 -1.09 2.69
N GLU A 61 -11.89 0.07 3.31
CA GLU A 61 -12.58 1.33 3.00
C GLU A 61 -12.34 1.75 1.54
N ALA A 62 -11.09 1.66 1.05
CA ALA A 62 -10.78 2.00 -0.33
C ALA A 62 -11.50 1.08 -1.32
N CYS A 63 -11.54 -0.22 -1.05
CA CYS A 63 -12.26 -1.21 -1.86
C CYS A 63 -13.79 -0.99 -1.82
N ALA A 64 -14.36 -0.70 -0.65
CA ALA A 64 -15.79 -0.43 -0.52
C ALA A 64 -16.22 0.85 -1.25
N ASN A 65 -15.32 1.82 -1.36
CA ASN A 65 -15.54 3.09 -2.06
C ASN A 65 -15.08 3.07 -3.53
N ALA A 66 -14.64 1.92 -4.04
CA ALA A 66 -14.17 1.78 -5.41
C ALA A 66 -15.26 2.18 -6.39
N LYS A 67 -14.94 3.10 -7.30
CA LYS A 67 -15.92 3.66 -8.26
C LYS A 67 -15.76 3.11 -9.66
N GLY A 68 -14.73 2.29 -9.90
CA GLY A 68 -14.45 1.69 -11.21
C GLY A 68 -14.24 2.75 -12.29
N HIS A 69 -13.66 3.90 -11.93
CA HIS A 69 -13.33 4.93 -12.89
C HIS A 69 -12.16 4.45 -13.75
N ALA A 70 -12.31 4.50 -15.08
CA ALA A 70 -11.34 3.94 -16.03
C ALA A 70 -9.92 4.54 -15.92
N ASP A 71 -9.78 5.72 -15.30
CA ASP A 71 -8.55 6.50 -15.29
C ASP A 71 -7.99 6.78 -13.88
N VAL A 72 -8.61 6.26 -12.81
CA VAL A 72 -8.18 6.52 -11.43
C VAL A 72 -8.15 5.23 -10.63
N ALA A 73 -6.96 4.85 -10.17
CA ALA A 73 -6.79 3.71 -9.27
C ALA A 73 -7.55 3.92 -7.96
N ASP A 74 -8.30 2.91 -7.54
CA ASP A 74 -9.09 2.96 -6.29
C ASP A 74 -8.19 2.93 -5.04
N VAL A 75 -7.03 2.28 -5.14
CA VAL A 75 -6.06 2.12 -4.04
C VAL A 75 -4.70 2.65 -4.45
N THR A 76 -4.21 3.66 -3.72
CA THR A 76 -2.87 4.22 -3.87
C THR A 76 -2.09 4.03 -2.57
N ILE A 77 -1.01 3.26 -2.62
CA ILE A 77 -0.13 2.98 -1.49
C ILE A 77 1.19 3.72 -1.68
N LEU A 78 1.54 4.59 -0.73
CA LEU A 78 2.84 5.24 -0.66
C LEU A 78 3.80 4.33 0.13
N LEU A 79 4.89 3.96 -0.52
CA LEU A 79 5.92 3.09 0.00
C LEU A 79 7.23 3.86 0.16
N SER A 80 7.94 3.69 1.26
CA SER A 80 9.24 4.34 1.47
C SER A 80 10.31 3.41 2.04
N ASN A 81 11.56 3.83 1.95
CA ASN A 81 12.69 3.23 2.66
C ASN A 81 13.52 4.29 3.40
N GLY A 82 12.92 5.45 3.71
CA GLY A 82 13.60 6.59 4.30
C GLY A 82 14.41 7.47 3.34
N SER A 83 14.73 7.00 2.13
CA SER A 83 15.47 7.81 1.11
C SER A 83 14.70 8.03 -0.18
N MET A 84 13.77 7.12 -0.52
CA MET A 84 12.97 7.19 -1.73
C MET A 84 11.53 6.78 -1.44
N ASN A 85 10.61 7.50 -2.07
CA ASN A 85 9.18 7.18 -2.06
C ASN A 85 8.78 6.59 -3.41
N LEU A 86 7.99 5.52 -3.36
CA LEU A 86 7.36 4.87 -4.50
C LEU A 86 5.86 4.84 -4.29
N THR A 87 5.11 4.88 -5.38
CA THR A 87 3.66 4.75 -5.34
C THR A 87 3.26 3.47 -6.05
N MET A 88 2.49 2.65 -5.35
CA MET A 88 1.78 1.51 -5.93
C MET A 88 0.31 1.91 -6.10
N ALA A 89 -0.22 1.79 -7.31
CA ALA A 89 -1.60 2.13 -7.63
C ALA A 89 -2.28 0.87 -8.15
N LEU A 90 -3.41 0.49 -7.55
CA LEU A 90 -4.15 -0.73 -7.85
C LEU A 90 -5.64 -0.42 -8.00
N ASP A 91 -6.27 -1.11 -8.93
CA ASP A 91 -7.73 -1.12 -9.07
C ASP A 91 -8.30 -2.16 -8.12
N ALA A 92 -9.33 -1.78 -7.34
CA ALA A 92 -9.81 -2.61 -6.24
C ALA A 92 -10.50 -3.89 -6.73
N ALA A 93 -11.34 -3.80 -7.76
CA ALA A 93 -12.10 -4.93 -8.26
C ALA A 93 -11.21 -6.04 -8.86
N PRO A 94 -10.28 -5.77 -9.80
CA PRO A 94 -9.35 -6.78 -10.28
C PRO A 94 -8.44 -7.35 -9.19
N ALA A 95 -8.04 -6.53 -8.21
CA ALA A 95 -7.23 -7.00 -7.09
C ALA A 95 -7.98 -8.01 -6.21
N ALA A 96 -9.26 -7.75 -5.91
CA ALA A 96 -10.10 -8.66 -5.14
C ALA A 96 -10.34 -9.99 -5.88
N GLU A 97 -10.61 -9.95 -7.19
CA GLU A 97 -10.76 -11.17 -8.01
C GLU A 97 -9.47 -12.00 -8.11
N ALA A 98 -8.31 -11.34 -8.04
CA ALA A 98 -7.02 -11.99 -8.12
C ALA A 98 -6.59 -12.67 -6.81
N ASP A 99 -7.19 -12.33 -5.67
CA ASP A 99 -6.70 -12.74 -4.35
C ASP A 99 -6.65 -14.26 -4.19
N GLU A 100 -7.77 -14.95 -4.41
CA GLU A 100 -7.83 -16.42 -4.36
C GLU A 100 -6.93 -17.08 -5.42
N LEU A 101 -6.84 -16.49 -6.60
CA LEU A 101 -6.01 -17.00 -7.70
C LEU A 101 -4.53 -16.94 -7.34
N VAL A 102 -4.08 -15.84 -6.74
CA VAL A 102 -2.71 -15.66 -6.26
C VAL A 102 -2.44 -16.62 -5.10
N MET A 103 -3.31 -16.67 -4.08
CA MET A 103 -3.12 -17.59 -2.96
C MET A 103 -2.96 -19.05 -3.42
N ARG A 104 -3.82 -19.49 -4.35
CA ARG A 104 -3.73 -20.83 -4.92
C ARG A 104 -2.48 -21.05 -5.75
N ALA A 105 -2.10 -20.08 -6.59
CA ALA A 105 -0.92 -20.19 -7.47
C ALA A 105 0.39 -20.31 -6.67
N TYR A 106 0.46 -19.64 -5.51
CA TYR A 106 1.65 -19.61 -4.65
C TYR A 106 1.56 -20.52 -3.42
N GLY A 107 0.47 -21.29 -3.27
CA GLY A 107 0.30 -22.28 -2.19
C GLY A 107 0.13 -21.67 -0.80
N ILE A 108 -0.50 -20.50 -0.70
CA ILE A 108 -0.74 -19.80 0.57
C ILE A 108 -2.02 -20.36 1.20
N PRO A 109 -1.96 -20.88 2.45
CA PRO A 109 -3.15 -21.31 3.17
C PRO A 109 -3.96 -20.10 3.65
N ALA A 110 -5.30 -20.23 3.61
CA ALA A 110 -6.25 -19.27 4.17
C ALA A 110 -6.33 -19.37 5.70
#